data_AF-A0A651FY36-F1
#
_entry.id   AF-A0A651FY36-F1
#
_cell.length_a   1.000
_cell.length_b   1.000
_cell.length_c   1.000
_cell.angle_alpha   90.00
_cell.angle_beta   90.00
_cell.angle_gamma   90.00
#
_symmetry.space_group_name_H-M   'P 1'
#
loop_
_entity.id
_entity.type
_entity.pdbx_description
1 polymer ?
#
loop_
_entity_poly.entity_id
_entity_poly.type
_entity_poly.pdbx_seq_one_letter_code
_entity_poly.pdbx_strand_id
1 'polypeptide(L)'
;MLIDTVPQRIDQRAATFPGALVPVVMPVEWLPPQAAGRWALDDDRLPFPQRVHLALEGGLEAELWPRIQQHLRGRAMDASLQRILARWAADEQARLGLPAADGGVIVHAPPQHRGATMQRHAARALQEVRQLFAPLGWPRWAGPVVLVHPDKELAPQNRPVLPMVAWPQVQGGGDDQRAQFARVFAQLALDYSGPPQSGWPTWLSSGITQIAAERAQGRLPSPLGALRQRQAAGIPAIQGMLRGHQDPDPDLAFAVAALLTSERRQHRWPVFMDLLRNNIEGEQALSIAYDLSLQDLLRVR
;
A
#
# COMPACT_ATOMS: atom_id res chain seq x y z
N MET A 1 11.80 42.85 -2.16
CA MET A 1 10.60 43.41 -1.52
C MET A 1 9.41 42.89 -2.30
N LEU A 2 8.47 42.23 -1.58
CA LEU A 2 7.18 41.66 -2.02
C LEU A 2 7.21 40.55 -3.08
N ILE A 3 7.34 39.28 -2.66
CA ILE A 3 6.49 38.19 -3.18
C ILE A 3 6.16 37.22 -2.02
N ASP A 4 5.49 37.72 -0.97
CA ASP A 4 4.59 36.87 -0.16
C ASP A 4 3.24 36.69 -0.88
N THR A 5 3.12 37.18 -2.11
CA THR A 5 1.93 37.06 -2.94
C THR A 5 1.82 35.65 -3.51
N VAL A 6 0.91 34.87 -2.95
CA VAL A 6 0.45 33.60 -3.53
C VAL A 6 -0.16 33.89 -4.91
N PRO A 7 0.19 33.13 -5.96
CA PRO A 7 -0.40 33.32 -7.28
C PRO A 7 -1.91 33.04 -7.22
N GLN A 8 -2.70 33.83 -7.96
CA GLN A 8 -4.12 33.57 -8.16
C GLN A 8 -4.37 32.24 -8.87
N ARG A 9 -3.43 31.78 -9.70
CA ARG A 9 -3.45 30.51 -10.44
C ARG A 9 -2.03 30.10 -10.79
N ILE A 10 -1.72 28.83 -10.72
CA ILE A 10 -0.47 28.25 -11.25
C ILE A 10 -0.81 27.07 -12.16
N ASP A 11 -0.03 26.83 -13.20
CA ASP A 11 -0.04 25.60 -14.01
C ASP A 11 1.39 25.18 -14.40
N GLN A 12 1.55 24.16 -15.25
CA GLN A 12 2.89 23.67 -15.64
C GLN A 12 3.74 24.70 -16.40
N ARG A 13 3.14 25.75 -16.95
CA ARG A 13 3.82 26.72 -17.82
C ARG A 13 3.90 28.09 -17.19
N ALA A 14 2.85 28.55 -16.51
CA ALA A 14 2.84 29.88 -15.94
C ALA A 14 2.11 29.98 -14.59
N ALA A 15 2.51 30.97 -13.79
CA ALA A 15 1.79 31.45 -12.63
C ALA A 15 1.24 32.86 -12.89
N THR A 16 0.00 33.09 -12.47
CA THR A 16 -0.71 34.36 -12.59
C THR A 16 -0.81 35.00 -11.21
N PHE A 17 -0.23 36.18 -11.06
CA PHE A 17 -0.23 36.95 -9.81
C PHE A 17 -1.22 38.11 -9.89
N PRO A 18 -1.82 38.51 -8.76
CA PRO A 18 -2.60 39.75 -8.72
C PRO A 18 -1.66 40.93 -9.03
N GLY A 19 -2.03 41.75 -10.00
CA GLY A 19 -1.34 43.01 -10.29
C GLY A 19 -2.27 44.21 -10.07
N ALA A 20 -1.68 45.39 -9.87
CA ALA A 20 -2.44 46.60 -9.53
C ALA A 20 -3.39 47.08 -10.64
N LEU A 21 -3.09 46.76 -11.91
CA LEU A 21 -3.89 47.14 -13.08
C LEU A 21 -4.28 45.95 -13.96
N VAL A 22 -3.37 44.98 -14.11
CA VAL A 22 -3.58 43.73 -14.87
C VAL A 22 -2.87 42.57 -14.16
N PRO A 23 -3.35 41.32 -14.30
CA PRO A 23 -2.64 40.16 -13.77
C PRO A 23 -1.24 40.04 -14.38
N VAL A 24 -0.26 39.70 -13.53
CA VAL A 24 1.13 39.45 -13.98
C VAL A 24 1.27 37.96 -14.23
N VAL A 25 1.58 37.58 -15.47
CA VAL A 25 1.82 36.18 -15.85
C VAL A 25 3.31 35.96 -15.94
N MET A 26 3.84 35.02 -15.16
CA MET A 26 5.26 34.64 -15.16
C MET A 26 5.39 33.16 -15.51
N PRO A 27 6.37 32.77 -16.34
CA PRO A 27 6.71 31.35 -16.54
C PRO A 27 7.03 30.66 -15.21
N VAL A 28 6.56 29.42 -15.01
CA VAL A 28 6.85 28.67 -13.78
C VAL A 28 8.33 28.39 -13.61
N GLU A 29 9.06 28.19 -14.72
CA GLU A 29 10.52 28.07 -14.75
C GLU A 29 11.27 29.30 -14.18
N TRP A 30 10.62 30.47 -14.06
CA TRP A 30 11.21 31.67 -13.47
C TRP A 30 10.92 31.79 -11.97
N LEU A 31 10.08 30.91 -11.41
CA LEU A 31 9.76 30.88 -10.00
C LEU A 31 10.79 30.03 -9.24
N PRO A 32 11.05 30.32 -7.95
CA PRO A 32 11.77 29.40 -7.09
C PRO A 32 11.05 28.03 -7.04
N PRO A 33 11.73 26.90 -7.34
CA PRO A 33 11.06 25.59 -7.45
C PRO A 33 10.27 25.19 -6.22
N GLN A 34 10.79 25.46 -5.02
CA GLN A 34 10.09 25.21 -3.76
C GLN A 34 8.78 26.00 -3.63
N ALA A 35 8.77 27.28 -4.05
CA ALA A 35 7.58 28.12 -3.99
C ALA A 35 6.53 27.64 -5.00
N ALA A 36 6.95 27.38 -6.24
CA ALA A 36 6.08 26.83 -7.27
C ALA A 36 5.46 25.49 -6.86
N GLY A 37 6.27 24.60 -6.29
CA GLY A 37 5.83 23.30 -5.78
C GLY A 37 4.78 23.44 -4.66
N ARG A 38 4.99 24.32 -3.67
CA ARG A 38 4.03 24.55 -2.58
C ARG A 38 2.73 25.13 -3.09
N TRP A 39 2.78 26.15 -3.94
CA TRP A 39 1.58 26.74 -4.53
C TRP A 39 0.81 25.75 -5.38
N ALA A 40 1.49 24.92 -6.17
CA ALA A 40 0.86 23.86 -6.94
C ALA A 40 0.24 22.79 -6.02
N LEU A 41 0.92 22.43 -4.93
CA LEU A 41 0.36 21.51 -3.94
C LEU A 41 -0.93 22.03 -3.35
N ASP A 42 -1.11 23.33 -3.14
CA ASP A 42 -2.32 23.91 -2.53
C ASP A 42 -3.41 24.32 -3.54
N ASP A 43 -3.11 24.34 -4.85
CA ASP A 43 -4.10 24.69 -5.88
C ASP A 43 -4.93 23.47 -6.33
N ASP A 44 -6.12 23.30 -5.75
CA ASP A 44 -7.04 22.22 -6.12
C ASP A 44 -7.60 22.30 -7.54
N ARG A 45 -7.43 23.44 -8.23
CA ARG A 45 -7.84 23.57 -9.65
C ARG A 45 -6.86 22.86 -10.58
N LEU A 46 -5.65 22.54 -10.11
CA LEU A 46 -4.68 21.79 -10.89
C LEU A 46 -4.93 20.28 -10.84
N PRO A 47 -4.81 19.59 -11.99
CA PRO A 47 -4.82 18.13 -12.00
C PRO A 47 -3.74 17.59 -11.06
N PHE A 48 -4.12 16.63 -10.22
CA PHE A 48 -3.24 16.06 -9.20
C PHE A 48 -1.86 15.62 -9.70
N PRO A 49 -1.73 14.95 -10.87
CA PRO A 49 -0.41 14.62 -11.42
C PRO A 49 0.49 15.84 -11.66
N GLN A 50 -0.06 16.98 -12.05
CA GLN A 50 0.71 18.21 -12.26
C GLN A 50 1.21 18.78 -10.94
N ARG A 51 0.38 18.74 -9.90
CA ARG A 51 0.73 19.16 -8.53
C ARG A 51 1.89 18.31 -8.00
N VAL A 52 1.82 16.99 -8.20
CA VAL A 52 2.87 16.03 -7.84
C VAL A 52 4.18 16.34 -8.56
N HIS A 53 4.12 16.60 -9.87
CA HIS A 53 5.32 16.89 -10.66
C HIS A 53 6.06 18.14 -10.16
N LEU A 54 5.35 19.26 -10.00
CA LEU A 54 5.95 20.52 -9.53
C LEU A 54 6.46 20.41 -8.09
N ALA A 55 5.76 19.66 -7.23
CA ALA A 55 6.22 19.39 -5.86
C ALA A 55 7.54 18.61 -5.81
N LEU A 56 7.72 17.64 -6.71
CA LEU A 56 8.98 16.88 -6.82
C LEU A 56 10.13 17.75 -7.34
N GLU A 57 9.88 18.63 -8.32
CA GLU A 57 10.89 19.60 -8.78
C GLU A 57 11.31 20.58 -7.67
N GLY A 58 10.39 20.87 -6.75
CA GLY A 58 10.64 21.68 -5.56
C GLY A 58 11.30 20.95 -4.39
N GLY A 59 11.53 19.63 -4.46
CA GLY A 59 12.07 18.85 -3.32
C GLY A 59 11.14 18.83 -2.09
N LEU A 60 9.83 18.74 -2.33
CA LEU A 60 8.80 18.74 -1.28
C LEU A 60 8.29 17.32 -0.98
N GLU A 61 9.15 16.31 -1.00
CA GLU A 61 8.75 14.90 -0.93
C GLU A 61 8.00 14.57 0.38
N ALA A 62 8.44 15.17 1.49
CA ALA A 62 7.82 14.98 2.81
C ALA A 62 6.38 15.53 2.87
N GLU A 63 6.13 16.68 2.22
CA GLU A 63 4.80 17.32 2.15
C GLU A 63 3.89 16.62 1.13
N LEU A 64 4.47 16.15 0.03
CA LEU A 64 3.79 15.47 -1.06
C LEU A 64 3.27 14.08 -0.64
N TRP A 65 4.01 13.38 0.22
CA TRP A 65 3.72 11.99 0.56
C TRP A 65 2.30 11.78 1.14
N PRO A 66 1.88 12.45 2.22
CA PRO A 66 0.53 12.30 2.77
C PRO A 66 -0.56 12.58 1.73
N ARG A 67 -0.32 13.52 0.81
CA ARG A 67 -1.27 13.87 -0.26
C ARG A 67 -1.41 12.77 -1.31
N ILE A 68 -0.31 12.12 -1.71
CA ILE A 68 -0.36 10.94 -2.59
C ILE A 68 -1.12 9.80 -1.91
N GLN A 69 -0.83 9.50 -0.63
CA GLN A 69 -1.56 8.47 0.10
C GLN A 69 -3.06 8.77 0.12
N GLN A 70 -3.42 10.00 0.47
CA GLN A 70 -4.81 10.43 0.52
C GLN A 70 -5.49 10.33 -0.84
N HIS A 71 -4.81 10.75 -1.92
CA HIS A 71 -5.35 10.67 -3.28
C HIS A 71 -5.60 9.22 -3.75
N LEU A 72 -4.70 8.30 -3.38
CA LEU A 72 -4.78 6.89 -3.73
C LEU A 72 -5.66 6.07 -2.76
N ARG A 73 -6.28 6.67 -1.74
CA ARG A 73 -7.20 5.96 -0.83
C ARG A 73 -8.40 5.41 -1.61
N GLY A 74 -8.38 4.10 -1.83
CA GLY A 74 -9.46 3.38 -2.53
C GLY A 74 -9.42 3.55 -4.07
N ARG A 75 -8.40 4.20 -4.62
CA ARG A 75 -8.32 4.51 -6.06
C ARG A 75 -7.08 3.85 -6.68
N ALA A 76 -7.23 3.38 -7.91
CA ALA A 76 -6.09 2.99 -8.72
C ALA A 76 -5.31 4.23 -9.17
N MET A 77 -4.01 4.05 -9.38
CA MET A 77 -3.13 5.11 -9.89
C MET A 77 -3.42 5.36 -11.37
N ASP A 78 -3.63 6.61 -11.77
CA ASP A 78 -3.77 6.95 -13.19
C ASP A 78 -2.41 6.89 -13.92
N ALA A 79 -2.45 6.74 -15.25
CA ALA A 79 -1.25 6.57 -16.08
C ALA A 79 -0.32 7.80 -16.06
N SER A 80 -0.84 9.01 -15.82
CA SER A 80 -0.01 10.21 -15.71
C SER A 80 0.76 10.22 -14.40
N LEU A 81 0.06 9.99 -13.29
CA LEU A 81 0.66 9.85 -11.97
C LEU A 81 1.68 8.71 -11.94
N GLN A 82 1.34 7.56 -12.53
CA GLN A 82 2.22 6.41 -12.61
C GLN A 82 3.54 6.71 -13.31
N ARG A 83 3.51 7.45 -14.44
CA ARG A 83 4.75 7.85 -15.14
C ARG A 83 5.62 8.77 -14.31
N ILE A 84 5.01 9.74 -13.61
CA ILE A 84 5.74 10.67 -12.74
C ILE A 84 6.41 9.92 -11.59
N LEU A 85 5.66 9.06 -10.90
CA LEU A 85 6.19 8.27 -9.78
C LEU A 85 7.20 7.23 -10.23
N ALA A 86 7.07 6.65 -11.43
CA ALA A 86 8.06 5.73 -12.00
C ALA A 86 9.39 6.44 -12.31
N ARG A 87 9.35 7.66 -12.86
CA ARG A 87 10.55 8.47 -13.06
C ARG A 87 11.22 8.79 -11.73
N TRP A 88 10.45 9.24 -10.74
CA TRP A 88 10.97 9.49 -9.40
C TRP A 88 11.57 8.22 -8.78
N ALA A 89 10.98 7.05 -9.02
CA ALA A 89 11.54 5.78 -8.57
C ALA A 89 12.91 5.48 -9.20
N ALA A 90 13.08 5.74 -10.49
CA ALA A 90 14.37 5.55 -11.16
C ALA A 90 15.43 6.52 -10.63
N ASP A 91 15.06 7.79 -10.43
CA ASP A 91 15.96 8.81 -9.89
C ASP A 91 16.39 8.47 -8.45
N GLU A 92 15.46 8.01 -7.62
CA GLU A 92 15.72 7.60 -6.25
C GLU A 92 16.55 6.30 -6.17
N GLN A 93 16.35 5.36 -7.10
CA GLN A 93 17.22 4.17 -7.21
C GLN A 93 18.65 4.58 -7.50
N ALA A 94 18.85 5.46 -8.49
CA ALA A 94 20.17 5.96 -8.87
C ALA A 94 20.84 6.71 -7.71
N ARG A 95 20.08 7.59 -7.03
CA ARG A 95 20.57 8.34 -5.86
C ARG A 95 21.04 7.42 -4.73
N LEU A 96 20.36 6.30 -4.53
CA LEU A 96 20.68 5.30 -3.50
C LEU A 96 21.72 4.25 -3.96
N GLY A 97 22.22 4.34 -5.19
CA GLY A 97 23.14 3.35 -5.75
C GLY A 97 22.54 1.95 -5.87
N LEU A 98 21.22 1.85 -6.01
CA LEU A 98 20.51 0.58 -6.20
C LEU A 98 20.58 0.15 -7.67
N PRO A 99 20.61 -1.16 -7.96
CA PRO A 99 20.56 -1.64 -9.33
C PRO A 99 19.25 -1.23 -10.00
N ALA A 100 19.32 -0.82 -11.27
CA ALA A 100 18.14 -0.54 -12.06
C ALA A 100 17.25 -1.79 -12.12
N ALA A 101 16.00 -1.65 -11.70
CA ALA A 101 15.02 -2.75 -11.74
C ALA A 101 13.62 -2.21 -11.97
N ASP A 102 12.93 -2.78 -12.95
CA ASP A 102 11.55 -2.46 -13.26
C ASP A 102 10.60 -3.34 -12.43
N GLY A 103 9.85 -2.72 -11.51
CA GLY A 103 8.64 -3.30 -10.93
C GLY A 103 8.79 -4.63 -10.18
N GLY A 104 9.94 -4.91 -9.56
CA GLY A 104 10.22 -6.17 -8.84
C GLY A 104 10.61 -6.01 -7.37
N VAL A 105 11.60 -6.80 -6.95
CA VAL A 105 12.24 -6.70 -5.64
C VAL A 105 13.74 -6.48 -5.84
N ILE A 106 14.30 -5.50 -5.13
CA ILE A 106 15.74 -5.27 -5.00
C ILE A 106 16.16 -5.76 -3.61
N VAL A 107 17.22 -6.56 -3.53
CA VAL A 107 17.82 -6.94 -2.26
C VAL A 107 19.06 -6.09 -2.03
N HIS A 108 18.99 -5.19 -1.05
CA HIS A 108 20.11 -4.38 -0.62
C HIS A 108 20.82 -5.07 0.56
N ALA A 109 21.83 -5.87 0.25
CA ALA A 109 22.58 -6.68 1.22
C ALA A 109 24.09 -6.65 0.94
N PRO A 110 24.95 -7.01 1.93
CA PRO A 110 26.39 -7.15 1.71
C PRO A 110 26.72 -8.25 0.66
N PRO A 111 27.83 -8.14 -0.10
CA PRO A 111 28.16 -9.06 -1.20
C PRO A 111 28.27 -10.54 -0.80
N GLN A 112 28.62 -10.78 0.46
CA GLN A 112 28.78 -12.11 1.05
C GLN A 112 27.45 -12.85 1.32
N HIS A 113 26.30 -12.19 1.20
CA HIS A 113 25.00 -12.82 1.40
C HIS A 113 24.47 -13.46 0.11
N ARG A 114 23.65 -14.51 0.24
CA ARG A 114 22.98 -15.22 -0.88
C ARG A 114 21.89 -14.35 -1.54
N GLY A 115 22.23 -13.14 -1.98
CA GLY A 115 21.31 -12.13 -2.49
C GLY A 115 20.43 -12.63 -3.63
N ALA A 116 20.98 -13.40 -4.58
CA ALA A 116 20.22 -13.93 -5.72
C ALA A 116 19.13 -14.95 -5.33
N THR A 117 19.39 -15.82 -4.34
CA THR A 117 18.38 -16.78 -3.87
C THR A 117 17.29 -16.06 -3.08
N MET A 118 17.66 -15.11 -2.24
CA MET A 118 16.70 -14.30 -1.47
C MET A 118 15.83 -13.44 -2.37
N GLN A 119 16.43 -12.80 -3.38
CA GLN A 119 15.70 -12.02 -4.37
C GLN A 119 14.69 -12.88 -5.12
N ARG A 120 15.03 -14.14 -5.47
CA ARG A 120 14.08 -15.08 -6.08
C ARG A 120 12.93 -15.45 -5.14
N HIS A 121 13.22 -15.73 -3.87
CA HIS A 121 12.17 -16.02 -2.88
C HIS A 121 11.25 -14.83 -2.66
N ALA A 122 11.81 -13.64 -2.51
CA ALA A 122 11.07 -12.40 -2.34
C ALA A 122 10.26 -12.02 -3.59
N ALA A 123 10.83 -12.13 -4.79
CA ALA A 123 10.10 -11.85 -6.02
C ALA A 123 8.88 -12.77 -6.19
N ARG A 124 9.03 -14.07 -5.89
CA ARG A 124 7.90 -15.03 -5.90
C ARG A 124 6.85 -14.68 -4.83
N ALA A 125 7.28 -14.37 -3.61
CA ALA A 125 6.37 -13.96 -2.54
C ALA A 125 5.59 -12.68 -2.91
N LEU A 126 6.26 -11.69 -3.52
CA LEU A 126 5.61 -10.46 -3.99
C LEU A 126 4.59 -10.76 -5.10
N GLN A 127 4.88 -11.71 -6.00
CA GLN A 127 3.94 -12.13 -7.04
C GLN A 127 2.66 -12.73 -6.44
N GLU A 128 2.76 -13.58 -5.42
CA GLU A 128 1.59 -14.13 -4.73
C GLU A 128 0.76 -13.03 -4.05
N VAL A 129 1.41 -12.08 -3.40
CA VAL A 129 0.73 -10.93 -2.79
C VAL A 129 0.06 -10.06 -3.85
N ARG A 130 0.71 -9.82 -4.99
CA ARG A 130 0.10 -9.09 -6.12
C ARG A 130 -1.19 -9.76 -6.60
N GLN A 131 -1.19 -11.09 -6.74
CA GLN A 131 -2.40 -11.82 -7.13
C GLN A 131 -3.49 -11.72 -6.07
N LEU A 132 -3.14 -11.85 -4.79
CA LEU A 132 -4.09 -11.73 -3.67
C LEU A 132 -4.73 -10.32 -3.60
N PHE A 133 -3.94 -9.27 -3.87
CA PHE A 133 -4.39 -7.87 -3.79
C PHE A 133 -4.83 -7.29 -5.15
N ALA A 134 -4.79 -8.06 -6.24
CA ALA A 134 -5.18 -7.60 -7.57
C ALA A 134 -6.57 -6.92 -7.61
N PRO A 135 -7.61 -7.40 -6.90
CA PRO A 135 -8.92 -6.74 -6.87
C PRO A 135 -8.89 -5.31 -6.33
N LEU A 136 -7.89 -4.94 -5.53
CA LEU A 136 -7.72 -3.58 -4.98
C LEU A 136 -7.00 -2.61 -5.91
N GLY A 137 -6.70 -3.02 -7.15
CA GLY A 137 -5.95 -2.20 -8.11
C GLY A 137 -4.49 -2.03 -7.70
N TRP A 138 -3.87 -3.10 -7.21
CA TRP A 138 -2.53 -3.11 -6.62
C TRP A 138 -1.45 -3.47 -7.66
N PRO A 139 -0.18 -2.99 -7.56
CA PRO A 139 0.42 -2.16 -6.51
C PRO A 139 0.01 -0.69 -6.51
N ARG A 140 -0.06 -0.12 -5.30
CA ARG A 140 -0.33 1.31 -5.04
C ARG A 140 0.93 2.13 -4.76
N TRP A 141 2.08 1.61 -5.17
CA TRP A 141 3.37 2.30 -5.17
C TRP A 141 4.01 2.19 -6.56
N ALA A 142 5.02 3.00 -6.82
CA ALA A 142 5.87 2.93 -8.01
C ALA A 142 7.26 2.40 -7.67
N GLY A 143 7.84 1.70 -8.65
CA GLY A 143 9.16 1.07 -8.50
C GLY A 143 9.14 -0.27 -7.73
N PRO A 144 10.31 -0.90 -7.62
CA PRO A 144 10.50 -2.14 -6.87
C PRO A 144 10.44 -1.94 -5.36
N VAL A 145 10.16 -3.02 -4.66
CA VAL A 145 10.33 -3.09 -3.19
C VAL A 145 11.79 -3.33 -2.87
N VAL A 146 12.36 -2.55 -1.96
CA VAL A 146 13.74 -2.71 -1.51
C VAL A 146 13.73 -3.50 -0.20
N LEU A 147 14.36 -4.68 -0.20
CA LEU A 147 14.65 -5.44 1.01
C LEU A 147 15.98 -4.96 1.58
N VAL A 148 15.94 -4.46 2.81
CA VAL A 148 17.10 -3.86 3.46
C VAL A 148 17.65 -4.79 4.53
N HIS A 149 18.88 -5.25 4.35
CA HIS A 149 19.58 -6.05 5.36
C HIS A 149 19.87 -5.20 6.61
N PRO A 150 19.77 -5.73 7.85
CA PRO A 150 20.03 -4.97 9.07
C PRO A 150 21.42 -4.34 9.15
N ASP A 151 22.43 -4.96 8.52
CA ASP A 151 23.81 -4.45 8.48
C ASP A 151 24.01 -3.27 7.51
N LYS A 152 22.94 -2.73 6.94
CA LYS A 152 22.99 -1.58 6.02
C LYS A 152 22.51 -0.32 6.74
N GLU A 153 23.16 0.80 6.42
CA GLU A 153 22.82 2.12 6.98
C GLU A 153 21.49 2.67 6.48
N LEU A 154 20.98 2.12 5.36
CA LEU A 154 19.67 2.48 4.84
C LEU A 154 18.60 2.00 5.83
N ALA A 155 17.75 2.89 6.33
CA ALA A 155 16.63 2.50 7.18
C ALA A 155 15.41 2.08 6.33
N PRO A 156 14.62 1.07 6.75
CA PRO A 156 13.32 0.77 6.14
C PRO A 156 12.38 1.98 6.21
N GLN A 157 11.66 2.24 5.12
CA GLN A 157 10.77 3.39 4.98
C GLN A 157 9.57 3.05 4.09
N ASN A 158 8.39 3.39 4.59
CA ASN A 158 7.12 3.19 3.91
C ASN A 158 6.85 4.40 2.97
N ARG A 159 7.40 4.38 1.75
CA ARG A 159 7.29 5.44 0.72
C ARG A 159 6.52 4.97 -0.53
N PRO A 160 5.74 5.82 -1.24
CA PRO A 160 4.99 5.43 -2.45
C PRO A 160 5.91 5.07 -3.60
N VAL A 161 7.18 5.41 -3.46
CA VAL A 161 8.22 5.20 -4.44
C VAL A 161 9.31 4.45 -3.71
N LEU A 162 9.69 3.29 -4.26
CA LEU A 162 10.67 2.38 -3.66
C LEU A 162 10.38 2.06 -2.20
N PRO A 163 9.24 1.41 -1.89
CA PRO A 163 8.98 0.98 -0.52
C PRO A 163 10.16 0.13 -0.01
N MET A 164 10.67 0.48 1.17
CA MET A 164 11.82 -0.21 1.77
C MET A 164 11.34 -0.96 3.00
N VAL A 165 11.53 -2.27 3.01
CA VAL A 165 11.15 -3.12 4.14
C VAL A 165 12.39 -3.81 4.70
N ALA A 166 12.39 -3.99 6.02
CA ALA A 166 13.43 -4.73 6.69
C ALA A 166 13.47 -6.17 6.17
N TRP A 167 14.68 -6.72 6.07
CA TRP A 167 14.87 -8.13 5.83
C TRP A 167 14.30 -8.93 7.02
N PRO A 168 13.33 -9.83 6.82
CA PRO A 168 12.80 -10.65 7.91
C PRO A 168 13.85 -11.66 8.38
N GLN A 169 14.16 -11.66 9.67
CA GLN A 169 15.04 -12.66 10.27
C GLN A 169 14.30 -14.00 10.29
N VAL A 170 14.76 -14.98 9.51
CA VAL A 170 14.12 -16.29 9.43
C VAL A 170 15.07 -17.38 9.90
N GLN A 171 14.70 -18.05 10.99
CA GLN A 171 15.31 -19.30 11.41
C GLN A 171 14.52 -20.44 10.75
N GLY A 172 14.92 -20.85 9.55
CA GLY A 172 14.15 -21.85 8.79
C GLY A 172 14.66 -22.11 7.37
N GLY A 173 13.96 -22.99 6.65
CA GLY A 173 14.28 -23.36 5.27
C GLY A 173 13.83 -22.30 4.24
N GLY A 174 14.04 -22.58 2.95
CA GLY A 174 13.66 -21.66 1.86
C GLY A 174 12.15 -21.39 1.77
N ASP A 175 11.31 -22.33 2.20
CA ASP A 175 9.85 -22.19 2.19
C ASP A 175 9.34 -21.32 3.34
N ASP A 176 10.01 -21.39 4.50
CA ASP A 176 9.74 -20.48 5.62
C ASP A 176 10.13 -19.06 5.25
N GLN A 177 11.24 -18.88 4.52
CA GLN A 177 11.66 -17.57 4.03
C GLN A 177 10.65 -16.96 3.06
N ARG A 178 10.13 -17.74 2.10
CA ARG A 178 9.07 -17.29 1.19
C ARG A 178 7.82 -16.84 1.93
N ALA A 179 7.37 -17.64 2.91
CA ALA A 179 6.23 -17.31 3.74
C ALA A 179 6.43 -15.97 4.49
N GLN A 180 7.61 -15.76 5.08
CA GLN A 180 7.90 -14.53 5.82
C GLN A 180 7.94 -13.30 4.91
N PHE A 181 8.56 -13.39 3.72
CA PHE A 181 8.48 -12.31 2.74
C PHE A 181 7.04 -12.00 2.34
N ALA A 182 6.20 -13.03 2.15
CA ALA A 182 4.81 -12.84 1.77
C ALA A 182 4.00 -12.14 2.87
N ARG A 183 4.25 -12.44 4.15
CA ARG A 183 3.65 -11.69 5.28
C ARG A 183 4.04 -10.22 5.24
N VAL A 184 5.33 -9.93 5.11
CA VAL A 184 5.85 -8.55 5.07
C VAL A 184 5.24 -7.79 3.90
N PHE A 185 5.20 -8.37 2.71
CA PHE A 185 4.60 -7.72 1.54
C PHE A 185 3.08 -7.58 1.64
N ALA A 186 2.37 -8.53 2.24
CA ALA A 186 0.94 -8.42 2.48
C ALA A 186 0.61 -7.32 3.51
N GLN A 187 1.41 -7.20 4.57
CA GLN A 187 1.27 -6.10 5.53
C GLN A 187 1.54 -4.75 4.86
N LEU A 188 2.63 -4.67 4.09
CA LEU A 188 2.93 -3.50 3.28
C LEU A 188 1.74 -3.16 2.37
N ALA A 189 1.18 -4.14 1.67
CA ALA A 189 0.02 -3.96 0.81
C ALA A 189 -1.20 -3.39 1.53
N LEU A 190 -1.48 -3.85 2.75
CA LEU A 190 -2.54 -3.30 3.60
C LEU A 190 -2.23 -1.86 4.00
N ASP A 191 -1.00 -1.54 4.37
CA ASP A 191 -0.61 -0.19 4.77
C ASP A 191 -0.78 0.82 3.61
N TYR A 192 -0.46 0.42 2.37
CA TYR A 192 -0.73 1.24 1.17
C TYR A 192 -2.18 1.19 0.69
N SER A 193 -3.03 0.34 1.26
CA SER A 193 -4.46 0.30 0.92
C SER A 193 -5.25 1.44 1.58
N GLY A 194 -4.58 2.28 2.37
CA GLY A 194 -5.16 3.42 3.07
C GLY A 194 -5.94 2.95 4.30
N PRO A 195 -5.27 2.61 5.41
CA PRO A 195 -5.95 2.20 6.63
C PRO A 195 -6.85 3.32 7.19
N PRO A 196 -7.86 2.97 8.01
CA PRO A 196 -8.52 3.94 8.87
C PRO A 196 -7.51 4.54 9.87
N GLN A 197 -7.89 5.62 10.56
CA GLN A 197 -6.99 6.30 11.51
C GLN A 197 -6.51 5.37 12.64
N SER A 198 -7.36 4.44 13.07
CA SER A 198 -7.05 3.42 14.08
C SER A 198 -6.21 2.24 13.55
N GLY A 199 -5.90 2.20 12.25
CA GLY A 199 -5.27 1.04 11.61
C GLY A 199 -6.29 -0.04 11.23
N TRP A 200 -5.85 -0.99 10.39
CA TRP A 200 -6.71 -2.13 10.04
C TRP A 200 -6.99 -3.00 11.27
N PRO A 201 -8.20 -3.60 11.37
CA PRO A 201 -8.49 -4.55 12.44
C PRO A 201 -7.43 -5.67 12.49
N THR A 202 -6.93 -6.02 13.68
CA THR A 202 -5.85 -7.00 13.85
C THR A 202 -6.20 -8.37 13.25
N TRP A 203 -7.46 -8.79 13.32
CA TRP A 203 -7.91 -10.06 12.72
C TRP A 203 -7.75 -10.05 11.19
N LEU A 204 -7.96 -8.89 10.57
CA LEU A 204 -7.87 -8.72 9.13
C LEU A 204 -6.41 -8.80 8.68
N SER A 205 -5.54 -8.03 9.31
CA SER A 205 -4.11 -8.02 8.99
C SER A 205 -3.46 -9.37 9.27
N SER A 206 -3.74 -9.98 10.41
CA SER A 206 -3.26 -11.33 10.76
C SER A 206 -3.75 -12.39 9.75
N GLY A 207 -5.05 -12.43 9.47
CA GLY A 207 -5.63 -13.40 8.54
C GLY A 207 -5.08 -13.26 7.11
N ILE A 208 -4.97 -12.04 6.60
CA ILE A 208 -4.48 -11.78 5.23
C ILE A 208 -3.00 -12.08 5.09
N THR A 209 -2.18 -11.70 6.07
CA THR A 209 -0.74 -12.01 6.05
C THR A 209 -0.50 -13.52 6.17
N GLN A 210 -1.31 -14.25 6.94
CA GLN A 210 -1.29 -15.72 6.97
C GLN A 210 -1.67 -16.33 5.61
N ILE A 211 -2.72 -15.84 4.95
CA ILE A 211 -3.12 -16.32 3.61
C ILE A 211 -1.99 -16.12 2.60
N ALA A 212 -1.33 -14.96 2.62
CA ALA A 212 -0.18 -14.70 1.77
C ALA A 212 0.97 -15.68 2.06
N ALA A 213 1.25 -15.96 3.32
CA ALA A 213 2.27 -16.93 3.75
C ALA A 213 1.98 -18.34 3.22
N GLU A 214 0.74 -18.82 3.40
CA GLU A 214 0.29 -20.14 2.91
C GLU A 214 0.41 -20.25 1.38
N ARG A 215 -0.06 -19.22 0.65
CA ARG A 215 0.03 -19.17 -0.81
C ARG A 215 1.48 -19.20 -1.30
N ALA A 216 2.39 -18.48 -0.64
CA ALA A 216 3.81 -18.46 -0.99
C ALA A 216 4.50 -19.83 -0.83
N GLN A 217 3.93 -20.70 0.01
CA GLN A 217 4.33 -22.09 0.19
C GLN A 217 3.59 -23.06 -0.75
N GLY A 218 2.74 -22.55 -1.64
CA GLY A 218 1.93 -23.37 -2.55
C GLY A 218 0.74 -24.05 -1.87
N ARG A 219 0.38 -23.62 -0.65
CA ARG A 219 -0.78 -24.13 0.09
C ARG A 219 -1.96 -23.18 -0.12
N LEU A 220 -3.10 -23.74 -0.51
CA LEU A 220 -4.35 -22.99 -0.58
C LEU A 220 -5.14 -23.22 0.72
N PRO A 221 -5.84 -22.19 1.24
CA PRO A 221 -6.71 -22.37 2.39
C PRO A 221 -7.75 -23.47 2.11
N SER A 222 -7.76 -24.53 2.94
CA SER A 222 -8.77 -25.59 2.84
C SER A 222 -10.14 -25.04 3.20
N PRO A 223 -11.13 -25.01 2.28
CA PRO A 223 -12.45 -24.44 2.57
C PRO A 223 -13.16 -25.17 3.70
N LEU A 224 -13.04 -26.51 3.73
CA LEU A 224 -13.61 -27.35 4.80
C LEU A 224 -12.87 -27.18 6.12
N GLY A 225 -11.53 -27.03 6.09
CA GLY A 225 -10.74 -26.76 7.29
C GLY A 225 -11.12 -25.41 7.91
N ALA A 226 -11.17 -24.35 7.10
CA ALA A 226 -11.60 -23.02 7.53
C ALA A 226 -13.04 -23.03 8.06
N LEU A 227 -13.96 -23.76 7.41
CA LEU A 227 -15.33 -23.89 7.91
C LEU A 227 -15.38 -24.56 9.28
N ARG A 228 -14.65 -25.68 9.48
CA ARG A 228 -14.58 -26.37 10.77
C ARG A 228 -14.03 -25.45 11.86
N GLN A 229 -13.00 -24.66 11.56
CA GLN A 229 -12.46 -23.69 12.51
C GLN A 229 -13.50 -22.65 12.94
N ARG A 230 -14.24 -22.08 11.98
CA ARG A 230 -15.33 -21.13 12.27
C ARG A 230 -16.45 -21.78 13.08
N GLN A 231 -16.83 -23.01 12.75
CA GLN A 231 -17.86 -23.77 13.48
C GLN A 231 -17.44 -24.09 14.91
N ALA A 232 -16.18 -24.48 15.12
CA ALA A 232 -15.63 -24.77 16.44
C ALA A 232 -15.59 -23.53 17.34
N ALA A 233 -15.21 -22.36 16.78
CA ALA A 233 -15.20 -21.10 17.52
C ALA A 233 -16.62 -20.58 17.85
N GLY A 234 -17.57 -20.76 16.93
CA GLY A 234 -18.96 -20.32 17.08
C GLY A 234 -19.18 -18.82 16.91
N ILE A 235 -20.46 -18.41 16.92
CA ILE A 235 -20.87 -17.01 16.67
C ILE A 235 -20.26 -16.01 17.67
N PRO A 236 -20.29 -16.25 18.99
CA PRO A 236 -19.78 -15.27 19.95
C PRO A 236 -18.30 -14.93 19.76
N ALA A 237 -17.47 -15.93 19.46
CA ALA A 237 -16.05 -15.74 19.21
C ALA A 237 -15.81 -14.94 17.92
N ILE A 238 -16.51 -15.28 16.84
CA ILE A 238 -16.43 -14.53 15.57
C ILE A 238 -16.86 -13.08 15.78
N GLN A 239 -17.97 -12.86 16.48
CA GLN A 239 -18.48 -11.52 16.77
C GLN A 239 -17.50 -10.70 17.62
N GLY A 240 -16.96 -11.30 18.68
CA GLY A 240 -15.95 -10.67 19.53
C GLY A 240 -14.70 -10.25 18.75
N MET A 241 -14.23 -11.12 17.85
CA MET A 241 -13.11 -10.85 16.95
C MET A 241 -13.41 -9.72 15.97
N LEU A 242 -14.57 -9.73 15.30
CA LEU A 242 -14.94 -8.72 14.30
C LEU A 242 -15.13 -7.32 14.90
N ARG A 243 -15.49 -7.24 16.18
CA ARG A 243 -15.60 -5.98 16.94
C ARG A 243 -14.27 -5.50 17.53
N GLY A 244 -13.20 -6.31 17.46
CA GLY A 244 -11.89 -5.96 17.99
C GLY A 244 -11.81 -5.94 19.53
N HIS A 245 -12.72 -6.65 20.21
CA HIS A 245 -12.75 -6.70 21.68
C HIS A 245 -11.72 -7.66 22.30
N GLN A 246 -11.11 -8.51 21.49
CA GLN A 246 -10.15 -9.53 21.91
C GLN A 246 -9.03 -9.63 20.88
N ASP A 247 -7.84 -10.03 21.34
CA ASP A 247 -6.79 -10.46 20.42
C ASP A 247 -7.33 -11.62 19.58
N PRO A 248 -7.23 -11.54 18.25
CA PRO A 248 -7.83 -12.54 17.38
C PRO A 248 -7.09 -13.87 17.51
N ASP A 249 -7.83 -14.96 17.72
CA ASP A 249 -7.32 -16.30 17.45
C ASP A 249 -6.80 -16.33 16.00
N PRO A 250 -5.48 -16.55 15.77
CA PRO A 250 -4.89 -16.50 14.43
C PRO A 250 -5.54 -17.48 13.46
N ASP A 251 -5.95 -18.67 13.93
CA ASP A 251 -6.57 -19.68 13.09
C ASP A 251 -7.98 -19.27 12.68
N LEU A 252 -8.73 -18.64 13.60
CA LEU A 252 -10.04 -18.08 13.29
C LEU A 252 -9.94 -16.90 12.32
N ALA A 253 -8.98 -15.99 12.53
CA ALA A 253 -8.72 -14.86 11.65
C ALA A 253 -8.37 -15.32 10.23
N PHE A 254 -7.49 -16.31 10.10
CA PHE A 254 -7.17 -16.97 8.84
C PHE A 254 -8.41 -17.58 8.18
N ALA A 255 -9.21 -18.33 8.94
CA ALA A 255 -10.39 -19.02 8.42
C ALA A 255 -11.49 -18.04 7.94
N VAL A 256 -11.66 -16.90 8.60
CA VAL A 256 -12.57 -15.84 8.15
C VAL A 256 -12.00 -15.14 6.93
N ALA A 257 -10.76 -14.66 6.98
CA ALA A 257 -10.14 -13.95 5.86
C ALA A 257 -10.11 -14.81 4.58
N ALA A 258 -9.86 -16.12 4.68
CA ALA A 258 -9.79 -17.03 3.54
C ALA A 258 -11.10 -17.10 2.76
N LEU A 259 -12.25 -16.99 3.44
CA LEU A 259 -13.55 -16.93 2.79
C LEU A 259 -13.73 -15.62 2.02
N LEU A 260 -13.34 -14.51 2.63
CA LEU A 260 -13.53 -13.17 2.05
C LEU A 260 -12.64 -12.97 0.81
N THR A 261 -11.42 -13.52 0.84
CA THR A 261 -10.48 -13.45 -0.28
C THR A 261 -10.58 -14.62 -1.26
N SER A 262 -11.61 -15.47 -1.13
CA SER A 262 -11.83 -16.56 -2.09
C SER A 262 -12.10 -15.99 -3.48
N GLU A 263 -11.69 -16.69 -4.54
CA GLU A 263 -11.85 -16.23 -5.94
C GLU A 263 -13.29 -15.82 -6.28
N ARG A 264 -14.27 -16.52 -5.70
CA ARG A 264 -15.71 -16.24 -5.89
C ARG A 264 -16.14 -14.91 -5.27
N ARG A 265 -15.46 -14.46 -4.21
CA ARG A 265 -15.87 -13.30 -3.38
C ARG A 265 -14.88 -12.14 -3.45
N GLN A 266 -13.67 -12.34 -3.96
CA GLN A 266 -12.61 -11.33 -4.01
C GLN A 266 -13.01 -10.02 -4.70
N HIS A 267 -14.00 -10.05 -5.61
CA HIS A 267 -14.54 -8.85 -6.26
C HIS A 267 -15.28 -7.91 -5.29
N ARG A 268 -15.74 -8.40 -4.13
CA ARG A 268 -16.37 -7.60 -3.07
C ARG A 268 -15.34 -6.99 -2.10
N TRP A 269 -14.09 -7.43 -2.18
CA TRP A 269 -13.02 -7.00 -1.29
C TRP A 269 -12.80 -5.48 -1.28
N PRO A 270 -12.83 -4.75 -2.43
CA PRO A 270 -12.72 -3.30 -2.42
C PRO A 270 -13.81 -2.62 -1.58
N VAL A 271 -15.07 -3.02 -1.76
CA VAL A 271 -16.22 -2.48 -1.02
C VAL A 271 -16.06 -2.72 0.48
N PHE A 272 -15.63 -3.92 0.87
CA PHE A 272 -15.39 -4.27 2.26
C PHE A 272 -14.30 -3.40 2.89
N MET A 273 -13.17 -3.24 2.21
CA MET A 273 -12.05 -2.41 2.67
C MET A 273 -12.46 -0.94 2.78
N ASP A 274 -13.32 -0.44 1.88
CA ASP A 274 -13.84 0.92 1.92
C ASP A 274 -14.77 1.15 3.11
N LEU A 275 -15.63 0.18 3.45
CA LEU A 275 -16.49 0.27 4.64
C LEU A 275 -15.66 0.32 5.93
N LEU A 276 -14.68 -0.57 6.07
CA LEU A 276 -13.77 -0.56 7.22
C LEU A 276 -12.99 0.76 7.33
N ARG A 277 -12.56 1.33 6.19
CA ARG A 277 -11.86 2.63 6.16
C ARG A 277 -12.75 3.77 6.68
N ASN A 278 -14.06 3.65 6.53
CA ASN A 278 -15.05 4.60 7.05
C ASN A 278 -15.55 4.21 8.46
N ASN A 279 -14.78 3.41 9.20
CA ASN A 279 -15.06 2.97 10.57
C ASN A 279 -16.37 2.19 10.72
N ILE A 280 -16.88 1.54 9.67
CA ILE A 280 -17.98 0.61 9.79
C ILE A 280 -17.47 -0.65 10.51
N GLU A 281 -18.19 -1.11 11.53
CA GLU A 281 -17.81 -2.29 12.30
C GLU A 281 -17.70 -3.55 11.42
N GLY A 282 -16.80 -4.47 11.76
CA GLY A 282 -16.49 -5.64 10.92
C GLY A 282 -17.71 -6.50 10.58
N GLU A 283 -18.59 -6.76 11.54
CA GLU A 283 -19.84 -7.50 11.33
C GLU A 283 -20.76 -6.80 10.33
N GLN A 284 -20.97 -5.49 10.49
CA GLN A 284 -21.80 -4.70 9.60
C GLN A 284 -21.18 -4.58 8.21
N ALA A 285 -19.86 -4.41 8.12
CA ALA A 285 -19.13 -4.34 6.86
C ALA A 285 -19.23 -5.66 6.08
N LEU A 286 -19.19 -6.81 6.77
CA LEU A 286 -19.41 -8.13 6.15
C LEU A 286 -20.81 -8.27 5.56
N SER A 287 -21.83 -7.87 6.33
CA SER A 287 -23.23 -7.91 5.89
C SER A 287 -23.42 -7.06 4.63
N ILE A 288 -22.92 -5.82 4.61
CA ILE A 288 -23.08 -4.91 3.48
C ILE A 288 -22.27 -5.38 2.25
N ALA A 289 -21.00 -5.72 2.40
CA ALA A 289 -20.13 -6.00 1.26
C ALA A 289 -20.37 -7.39 0.66
N TYR A 290 -20.59 -8.40 1.50
CA TYR A 290 -20.65 -9.81 1.08
C TYR A 290 -22.04 -10.44 1.17
N ASP A 291 -23.04 -9.74 1.71
CA ASP A 291 -24.36 -10.29 2.02
C ASP A 291 -24.23 -11.56 2.90
N LEU A 292 -23.41 -11.43 3.95
CA LEU A 292 -23.11 -12.50 4.90
C LEU A 292 -23.54 -12.11 6.31
N SER A 293 -24.41 -12.93 6.90
CA SER A 293 -24.64 -12.93 8.34
C SER A 293 -23.57 -13.75 9.08
N LEU A 294 -23.48 -13.61 10.41
CA LEU A 294 -22.60 -14.47 11.22
C LEU A 294 -22.98 -15.95 11.11
N GLN A 295 -24.27 -16.27 10.95
CA GLN A 295 -24.72 -17.64 10.73
C GLN A 295 -24.22 -18.19 9.38
N ASP A 296 -24.13 -17.35 8.35
CA ASP A 296 -23.64 -17.76 7.04
C ASP A 296 -22.15 -18.10 7.03
N LEU A 297 -21.36 -17.49 7.91
CA LEU A 297 -19.95 -17.84 8.10
C LEU A 297 -19.78 -19.29 8.60
N LEU A 298 -20.80 -19.85 9.27
CA LEU A 298 -20.80 -21.21 9.81
C LEU A 298 -21.34 -22.27 8.83
N ARG A 299 -21.68 -21.89 7.60
CA ARG A 299 -22.28 -22.78 6.59
C ARG A 299 -21.37 -22.95 5.37
N VAL A 300 -21.54 -24.07 4.67
CA VAL A 300 -20.98 -24.24 3.32
C VAL A 300 -21.82 -23.37 2.37
N ARG A 301 -21.20 -22.39 1.72
CA ARG A 301 -21.79 -21.58 0.64
C ARG A 301 -20.86 -21.60 -0.57
#